data_AF-A0A7C7XFM1-F1
#
_entry.id   AF-A0A7C7XFM1-F1
#
_cell.length_a   1.000
_cell.length_b   1.000
_cell.length_c   1.000
_cell.angle_alpha   90.00
_cell.angle_beta   90.00
_cell.angle_gamma   90.00
#
_symmetry.space_group_name_H-M   'P 1'
#
loop_
_entity.id
_entity.type
_entity.pdbx_description
1 polymer ?
#
loop_
_entity_poly.entity_id
_entity_poly.type
_entity_poly.pdbx_seq_one_letter_code
_entity_poly.pdbx_strand_id
1 'polypeptide(L)' 'MKCLGIESTAHTFSCAVVDRNGKRGEILSDIRKIYGPPEGEGIHPREASRHHVETSSA' A
#
# COMPACT_ATOMS: atom_id res chain seq x y z
N MET A 1 7.48 13.11 15.27
CA MET A 1 8.40 12.57 14.24
C MET A 1 7.51 11.99 13.18
N LYS A 2 7.56 12.55 11.97
CA LYS A 2 6.74 12.08 10.86
C LYS A 2 7.46 10.93 10.15
N CYS A 3 6.72 9.89 9.80
CA CYS A 3 7.20 8.74 9.03
C CYS A 3 6.21 8.46 7.89
N LEU A 4 6.76 8.03 6.74
CA LEU A 4 5.99 7.50 5.62
C LEU A 4 6.18 5.98 5.60
N GLY A 5 5.09 5.23 5.79
CA GLY A 5 5.04 3.79 5.58
C GLY A 5 4.62 3.47 4.16
N ILE A 6 5.31 2.53 3.53
CA ILE A 6 4.96 1.99 2.21
C ILE A 6 4.81 0.48 2.38
N GLU A 7 3.63 -0.03 2.04
CA GLU A 7 3.36 -1.46 1.92
C GLU A 7 3.20 -1.80 0.45
N SER A 8 4.00 -2.75 -0.04
CA SER A 8 4.03 -3.14 -1.45
C SER A 8 4.24 -4.65 -1.61
N THR A 9 3.96 -5.44 -0.57
CA THR A 9 4.02 -6.90 -0.64
C THR A 9 2.69 -7.48 -1.13
N ALA A 10 2.75 -8.70 -1.66
CA ALA A 10 1.60 -9.42 -2.21
C ALA A 10 0.80 -8.56 -3.22
N HIS A 11 -0.52 -8.48 -3.04
CA HIS A 11 -1.45 -7.82 -3.96
C HIS A 11 -1.96 -6.47 -3.43
N THR A 12 -1.32 -5.92 -2.38
CA THR A 12 -1.73 -4.65 -1.77
C THR A 12 -0.63 -3.62 -1.94
N PHE A 13 -1.01 -2.45 -2.44
CA PHE A 13 -0.18 -1.25 -2.38
C PHE A 13 -0.83 -0.26 -1.40
N SER A 14 -0.09 0.21 -0.40
CA SER A 14 -0.57 1.24 0.51
C SER A 14 0.52 2.23 0.91
N CYS A 15 0.08 3.45 1.22
CA CYS A 15 0.91 4.50 1.75
C CYS A 15 0.22 5.12 2.95
N ALA A 16 0.97 5.27 4.05
CA ALA A 16 0.45 5.87 5.28
C ALA A 16 1.44 6.90 5.84
N VAL A 17 0.93 8.07 6.25
CA VAL A 17 1.71 9.04 7.01
C VAL A 17 1.34 8.90 8.48
N VAL A 18 2.34 8.71 9.32
CA VAL A 18 2.18 8.63 10.77
C VAL A 18 3.00 9.72 11.45
N ASP A 19 2.47 10.31 12.52
CA ASP A 19 3.23 11.19 13.41
C ASP A 19 3.38 10.55 14.78
N ARG A 20 4.61 10.53 15.28
CA ARG A 20 4.93 10.03 16.60
C ARG A 20 5.25 11.18 17.55
N ASN A 21 4.44 11.33 18.59
CA ASN A 21 4.69 12.24 19.70
C ASN A 21 5.04 11.43 20.97
N GLY A 22 6.34 11.31 21.25
CA GLY A 22 6.85 10.49 22.36
C GLY A 22 6.52 9.00 22.21
N LYS A 23 5.66 8.49 23.09
CA LYS A 23 5.18 7.09 23.08
C LYS A 23 3.86 6.90 22.32
N ARG A 24 3.22 7.98 21.88
CA ARG A 24 1.96 7.93 21.12
C ARG A 24 2.24 8.09 19.64
N GLY A 25 1.59 7.27 18.82
CA GLY A 25 1.54 7.40 17.37
C GLY A 25 0.14 7.80 16.93
N GLU A 26 0.06 8.65 15.92
CA GLU A 26 -1.17 9.07 15.25
C GLU A 26 -1.06 8.76 13.76
N ILE A 27 -2.11 8.19 13.18
CA ILE A 27 -2.22 7.95 11.74
C ILE A 27 -2.84 9.20 11.12
N LEU A 28 -2.06 9.92 10.32
CA LEU A 28 -2.51 11.13 9.63
C LEU A 28 -3.15 10.80 8.28
N SER A 29 -2.70 9.73 7.62
CA SER A 29 -3.32 9.18 6.41
C SER A 29 -3.01 7.70 6.29
N ASP A 30 -3.94 6.95 5.70
CA ASP A 30 -3.78 5.54 5.32
C ASP A 30 -4.66 5.31 4.09
N ILE A 31 -4.02 5.17 2.92
CA ILE A 31 -4.69 4.83 1.67
C ILE A 31 -4.14 3.51 1.15
N ARG A 32 -5.03 2.68 0.62
CA ARG A 32 -4.68 1.36 0.07
C ARG A 32 -5.42 1.09 -1.22
N LYS A 33 -4.75 0.41 -2.14
CA LYS A 33 -5.36 -0.25 -3.30
C LYS A 33 -4.95 -1.70 -3.35
N ILE A 34 -5.90 -2.52 -3.76
CA ILE A 34 -5.79 -3.98 -3.78
C ILE A 34 -5.92 -4.40 -5.25
N TYR A 35 -4.94 -5.16 -5.75
CA TYR A 35 -5.04 -5.84 -7.02
C TYR A 35 -6.02 -7.01 -6.87
N GLY A 36 -7.20 -6.87 -7.47
CA GLY A 36 -8.15 -7.97 -7.61
C GLY A 36 -7.85 -8.75 -8.88
N PRO A 37 -7.35 -10.01 -8.80
CA PRO A 37 -7.20 -10.83 -9.99
C PRO A 37 -8.58 -11.13 -10.62
N PRO A 38 -8.63 -11.43 -11.93
CA PRO A 38 -9.84 -11.88 -12.59
C PRO A 38 -10.47 -13.10 -11.90
N GLU A 39 -11.78 -13.26 -12.06
CA GLU A 39 -12.50 -14.40 -11.47
C GLU A 39 -11.91 -15.74 -11.95
N GLY A 40 -11.61 -16.63 -11.01
CA GLY A 40 -11.00 -17.93 -11.29
C GLY A 40 -9.47 -17.92 -11.38
N GLU A 41 -8.81 -16.75 -11.30
CA GLU A 41 -7.35 -16.65 -11.32
C GLU A 41 -6.76 -16.38 -9.92
N GLY A 42 -5.53 -16.86 -9.71
CA GLY A 42 -4.72 -16.50 -8.56
C GLY A 42 -3.97 -15.18 -8.75
N ILE A 43 -3.28 -14.72 -7.70
CA ILE A 43 -2.43 -13.52 -7.80
C ILE A 43 -1.22 -13.85 -8.68
N HIS A 44 -1.16 -13.24 -9.86
CA HIS A 44 0.02 -13.32 -10.72
C HIS A 44 1.06 -12.26 -10.29
N PRO A 45 2.29 -12.64 -9.86
CA PRO A 45 3.26 -11.69 -9.30
C PRO A 45 3.59 -10.51 -10.22
N ARG A 46 3.62 -10.73 -11.54
CA ARG A 46 3.88 -9.67 -12.52
C ARG A 46 2.75 -8.64 -12.57
N GLU A 47 1.50 -9.09 -12.51
CA GLU A 47 0.36 -8.17 -12.60
C GLU A 47 0.19 -7.39 -11.30
N ALA A 48 0.42 -8.03 -10.14
CA ALA A 48 0.49 -7.32 -8.86
C ALA A 48 1.58 -6.24 -8.85
N SER A 49 2.79 -6.55 -9.36
CA SER A 49 3.86 -5.56 -9.48
C SER A 49 3.49 -4.39 -10.41
N ARG A 50 2.78 -4.65 -11.51
CA ARG A 50 2.30 -3.58 -12.41
C ARG A 50 1.24 -2.71 -11.75
N HIS A 51 0.29 -3.32 -11.05
CA HIS A 51 -0.72 -2.61 -10.27
C HIS A 51 -0.09 -1.65 -9.25
N HIS A 52 1.00 -2.06 -8.58
CA HIS A 52 1.72 -1.21 -7.63
C HIS A 52 2.37 0.00 -8.31
N VAL A 53 2.99 -0.20 -9.49
CA VAL A 53 3.57 0.90 -10.29
C VAL A 53 2.51 1.87 -10.77
N GLU A 54 1.40 1.38 -11.31
CA GLU A 54 0.29 2.19 -11.80
C GLU A 54 -0.36 2.99 -10.64
N THR A 55 -0.55 2.36 -9.48
CA THR A 55 -1.15 3.01 -8.31
C THR A 55 -0.23 4.06 -7.70
N SER A 56 1.08 3.80 -7.65
CA SER A 56 2.06 4.74 -7.06
C SER A 56 2.34 5.97 -7.91
N SER A 57 1.97 5.94 -9.20
CA SER A 57 2.22 7.02 -10.16
C SER A 57 0.98 7.88 -10.44
N ALA A 58 -0.15 7.60 -9.79
CA ALA A 58 -1.44 8.28 -9.96
C ALA A 58 -1.61 9.45 -8.99
#